data_AF-A0A6V8KZ08-F1
#
_entry.id   AF-A0A6V8KZ08-F1
#
_cell.length_a   1.000
_cell.length_b   1.000
_cell.length_c   1.000
_cell.angle_alpha   90.00
_cell.angle_beta   90.00
_cell.angle_gamma   90.00
#
_symmetry.space_group_name_H-M   'P 1'
#
loop_
_entity.id
_entity.type
_entity.pdbx_description
1 polymer ?
#
loop_
_entity_poly.entity_id
_entity_poly.type
_entity_poly.pdbx_seq_one_letter_code
_entity_poly.pdbx_strand_id
1 'polypeptide(L)'
;MLTHHPEDATPADGVTFLDCHPAEAVRIGLEAAGGKNLEVLSPTIGRQLLELGLIDEIDLHIEPVLLGEGIRLYDNPGSEPIRLHRVGDVHPDSEVNVRYLPTTVECPQSGNAR
;
A
#
# COMPACT_ATOMS: atom_id res chain seq x y z
N MET A 1 11.39 -11.71 1.76
CA MET A 1 11.95 -10.37 1.52
C MET A 1 12.64 -10.35 0.16
N LEU A 2 12.37 -9.32 -0.65
CA LEU A 2 13.05 -9.14 -1.94
C LEU A 2 14.22 -8.16 -1.76
N THR A 3 15.43 -8.56 -2.14
CA THR A 3 16.64 -7.74 -2.04
C THR A 3 17.65 -8.16 -3.09
N HIS A 4 18.45 -7.22 -3.59
CA HIS A 4 19.59 -7.51 -4.46
C HIS A 4 20.84 -7.97 -3.70
N HIS A 5 20.80 -7.95 -2.37
CA HIS A 5 21.89 -8.34 -1.49
C HIS A 5 21.41 -9.35 -0.45
N PRO A 6 20.98 -10.57 -0.85
CA PRO A 6 20.58 -11.61 0.10
C PRO A 6 21.73 -12.06 1.00
N GLU A 7 22.98 -11.91 0.56
CA GLU A 7 24.19 -12.23 1.31
C GLU A 7 24.39 -11.37 2.57
N ASP A 8 23.87 -10.14 2.57
CA ASP A 8 23.96 -9.21 3.70
C ASP A 8 22.87 -9.47 4.75
N ALA A 9 21.91 -10.35 4.43
CA ALA A 9 20.78 -10.61 5.30
C ALA A 9 21.13 -11.52 6.47
N THR A 10 20.64 -11.18 7.66
CA THR A 10 20.64 -12.12 8.79
C THR A 10 19.54 -13.16 8.59
N PRO A 11 19.87 -14.48 8.57
CA PRO A 11 18.86 -15.52 8.49
C PRO A 11 17.86 -15.41 9.63
N ALA A 12 16.58 -15.57 9.31
CA ALA A 12 15.49 -15.55 10.27
C ALA A 12 14.49 -16.67 9.94
N ASP A 13 14.00 -17.34 10.98
CA ASP A 13 13.02 -18.42 10.82
C ASP A 13 11.73 -17.88 10.19
N GLY A 14 11.22 -18.62 9.20
CA GLY A 14 10.04 -18.21 8.44
C GLY A 14 10.29 -17.08 7.41
N VAL A 15 11.55 -16.65 7.22
CA VAL A 15 11.90 -15.62 6.23
C VAL A 15 12.66 -16.25 5.07
N THR A 16 12.12 -16.08 3.86
CA THR A 16 12.82 -16.41 2.61
C THR A 16 13.33 -15.12 1.95
N PHE A 17 14.62 -15.10 1.60
CA PHE A 17 15.23 -14.02 0.83
C PHE A 17 15.24 -14.39 -0.64
N LEU A 18 14.77 -13.47 -1.48
CA LEU A 18 14.72 -13.63 -2.93
C LEU A 18 15.49 -12.48 -3.56
N ASP A 19 16.20 -12.77 -4.64
CA ASP A 19 16.75 -11.79 -5.58
C ASP A 19 16.24 -12.16 -6.97
N CYS A 20 15.07 -11.65 -7.32
CA CYS A 20 14.40 -11.96 -8.57
C CYS A 20 13.48 -10.81 -9.00
N HIS A 21 12.90 -10.94 -10.19
CA HIS A 21 11.92 -9.97 -10.68
C HIS A 21 10.65 -9.99 -9.81
N PRO A 22 9.99 -8.85 -9.51
CA PRO A 22 8.82 -8.78 -8.63
C PRO A 22 7.68 -9.75 -8.99
N ALA A 23 7.41 -9.94 -10.28
CA ALA A 23 6.38 -10.89 -10.73
C ALA A 23 6.67 -12.34 -10.30
N GLU A 24 7.94 -12.75 -10.32
CA GLU A 24 8.36 -14.08 -9.87
C GLU A 24 8.27 -14.20 -8.35
N ALA A 25 8.63 -13.12 -7.62
CA ALA A 25 8.45 -13.06 -6.17
C ALA A 25 6.97 -13.21 -5.77
N VAL A 26 6.04 -12.61 -6.51
CA VAL A 26 4.58 -12.78 -6.30
C VAL A 26 4.17 -14.23 -6.54
N ARG A 27 4.62 -14.86 -7.62
CA ARG A 27 4.33 -16.27 -7.91
C ARG A 27 4.76 -17.19 -6.76
N ILE A 28 5.99 -17.02 -6.29
CA ILE A 28 6.55 -17.78 -5.15
C ILE A 28 5.75 -17.49 -3.88
N GLY A 29 5.43 -16.22 -3.61
CA GLY A 29 4.67 -15.80 -2.44
C GLY A 29 3.26 -16.40 -2.39
N LEU A 30 2.54 -16.41 -3.52
CA LEU A 30 1.20 -17.00 -3.61
C LEU A 30 1.21 -18.53 -3.46
N GLU A 31 2.22 -19.19 -4.03
CA GLU A 31 2.42 -20.64 -3.85
C GLU A 31 2.62 -20.98 -2.36
N ALA A 32 3.47 -20.21 -1.67
CA ALA A 32 3.71 -20.36 -0.24
C ALA A 32 2.49 -20.00 0.63
N ALA A 33 1.66 -19.05 0.18
CA ALA A 33 0.44 -18.63 0.89
C ALA A 33 -0.64 -19.72 0.91
N GLY A 34 -0.58 -20.70 0.00
CA GLY A 34 -1.47 -21.86 0.01
C GLY A 34 -2.95 -21.49 -0.11
N GLY A 35 -3.28 -20.52 -0.98
CA GLY A 35 -4.65 -20.04 -1.19
C GLY A 35 -5.12 -18.95 -0.23
N LYS A 36 -4.23 -18.44 0.64
CA LYS A 36 -4.46 -17.21 1.41
C LYS A 36 -3.97 -15.97 0.63
N ASN A 37 -4.19 -14.80 1.21
CA ASN A 37 -3.70 -13.53 0.67
C ASN A 37 -2.17 -13.43 0.76
N LEU A 38 -1.58 -12.71 -0.19
CA LEU A 38 -0.19 -12.25 -0.17
C LEU A 38 -0.18 -10.74 0.06
N GLU A 39 0.37 -10.29 1.18
CA GLU A 39 0.47 -8.87 1.52
C GLU A 39 1.83 -8.29 1.10
N VAL A 40 1.81 -7.06 0.59
CA VAL A 40 3.00 -6.35 0.12
C VAL A 40 3.23 -5.10 0.97
N LEU A 41 4.24 -5.17 1.84
CA LEU A 41 4.59 -4.09 2.77
C LEU A 41 5.79 -3.28 2.25
N SER A 42 5.68 -2.74 1.04
CA SER A 42 6.75 -1.92 0.44
C SER A 42 6.18 -0.93 -0.59
N PRO A 43 6.53 0.37 -0.51
CA PRO A 43 6.09 1.35 -1.50
C PRO A 43 6.74 1.11 -2.87
N THR A 44 8.02 0.73 -2.90
CA THR A 44 8.77 0.53 -4.15
C THR A 44 8.34 -0.74 -4.89
N ILE A 45 8.10 -1.85 -4.17
CA ILE A 45 7.59 -3.08 -4.77
C ILE A 45 6.10 -2.93 -5.09
N GLY A 46 5.32 -2.30 -4.21
CA GLY A 46 3.91 -2.00 -4.47
C GLY A 46 3.70 -1.22 -5.77
N ARG A 47 4.48 -0.16 -6.02
CA ARG A 47 4.46 0.57 -7.30
C ARG A 47 4.73 -0.33 -8.51
N GLN A 48 5.78 -1.16 -8.44
CA GLN A 48 6.12 -2.06 -9.55
C GLN A 48 5.02 -3.08 -9.82
N LEU A 49 4.41 -3.63 -8.78
CA LEU A 49 3.32 -4.59 -8.92
C LEU A 49 2.04 -3.94 -9.45
N LEU A 50 1.76 -2.68 -9.09
CA LEU A 50 0.69 -1.89 -9.71
C LEU A 50 0.93 -1.68 -11.21
N GLU A 51 2.16 -1.33 -11.62
CA GLU A 51 2.54 -1.18 -13.04
C GLU A 51 2.39 -2.50 -13.82
N LEU A 52 2.61 -3.63 -13.15
CA LEU A 52 2.45 -4.98 -13.71
C LEU A 52 1.00 -5.50 -13.67
N GLY A 53 0.06 -4.75 -13.05
CA GLY A 53 -1.33 -5.18 -12.88
C GLY A 53 -1.50 -6.38 -11.93
N LEU A 54 -0.58 -6.56 -10.99
CA LEU A 54 -0.52 -7.70 -10.06
C LEU A 54 -1.05 -7.37 -8.65
N ILE A 55 -1.49 -6.14 -8.40
CA ILE A 55 -2.18 -5.75 -7.17
C ILE A 55 -3.69 -5.71 -7.45
N ASP A 56 -4.44 -6.50 -6.69
CA ASP A 56 -5.89 -6.59 -6.72
C ASP A 56 -6.56 -5.68 -5.69
N GLU A 57 -5.89 -5.43 -4.56
CA GLU A 57 -6.40 -4.57 -3.48
C GLU A 57 -5.30 -3.67 -2.89
N ILE A 58 -5.68 -2.45 -2.50
CA ILE A 58 -4.84 -1.55 -1.69
C ILE A 58 -5.54 -1.28 -0.37
N ASP A 59 -4.88 -1.63 0.73
CA ASP A 59 -5.27 -1.25 2.09
C ASP A 59 -4.45 -0.04 2.55
N LEU A 60 -5.12 1.03 3.00
CA LEU A 60 -4.49 2.27 3.44
C LEU A 60 -4.93 2.60 4.86
N HIS A 61 -3.98 2.54 5.78
CA HIS A 61 -4.18 2.94 7.18
C HIS A 61 -3.78 4.42 7.33
N ILE A 62 -4.77 5.29 7.54
CA ILE A 62 -4.55 6.73 7.73
C ILE A 62 -4.66 7.05 9.21
N GLU A 63 -3.50 7.18 9.84
CA GLU A 63 -3.39 7.56 11.25
C GLU A 63 -3.68 9.06 11.45
N PRO A 64 -4.45 9.46 12.48
CA PRO A 64 -4.74 10.87 12.77
C PRO A 64 -3.56 11.57 13.49
N VAL A 65 -2.34 11.35 13.00
CA VAL A 65 -1.09 11.92 13.55
C VAL A 65 -0.32 12.70 12.49
N LEU A 66 0.17 13.88 12.86
CA LEU A 66 1.13 14.63 12.04
C LEU A 66 2.53 14.31 12.55
N LEU A 67 3.24 13.42 11.86
CA LEU A 67 4.54 12.89 12.27
C LEU A 67 5.68 13.93 12.32
N GLY A 68 5.48 15.11 11.71
CA GLY A 68 6.46 16.20 11.68
C GLY A 68 7.55 16.02 10.61
N GLU A 69 8.09 14.81 10.44
CA GLU A 69 9.13 14.47 9.46
C GLU A 69 8.96 13.04 8.89
N GLY A 70 9.60 12.74 7.75
CA GLY A 70 9.53 11.44 7.08
C GLY A 70 9.32 11.52 5.56
N ILE A 71 9.01 10.38 4.93
CA ILE A 71 8.60 10.34 3.52
C ILE A 71 7.20 10.97 3.43
N ARG A 72 7.13 12.15 2.84
CA ARG A 72 5.92 12.98 2.94
C ARG A 72 4.82 12.54 2.00
N LEU A 73 3.60 12.49 2.53
CA LEU A 73 2.37 12.49 1.75
C LEU A 73 2.07 13.90 1.16
N TYR A 74 2.43 14.98 1.88
CA TYR A 74 2.31 16.40 1.48
C TYR A 74 3.50 17.22 2.00
N ASP A 75 4.06 18.13 1.18
CA ASP A 75 5.23 18.96 1.51
C ASP A 75 4.96 20.46 1.26
N ASN A 76 5.02 21.30 2.31
CA ASN A 76 4.94 22.76 2.22
C ASN A 76 5.75 23.50 3.32
N PRO A 77 7.06 23.71 3.12
CA PRO A 77 7.95 24.24 4.14
C PRO A 77 7.74 25.74 4.42
N GLY A 78 7.77 26.15 5.70
CA GLY A 78 7.62 27.54 6.14
C GLY A 78 6.21 27.97 6.56
N SER A 79 5.26 27.03 6.59
CA SER A 79 3.85 27.28 6.91
C SER A 79 3.50 26.92 8.36
N GLU A 80 2.47 27.55 8.94
CA GLU A 80 1.90 27.10 10.21
C GLU A 80 1.22 25.72 10.06
N PRO A 81 1.23 24.84 11.09
CA PRO A 81 0.57 23.53 11.03
C PRO A 81 -0.94 23.63 10.81
N ILE A 82 -1.46 22.89 9.83
CA ILE A 82 -2.90 22.82 9.53
C ILE A 82 -3.52 21.64 10.26
N ARG A 83 -4.46 21.93 11.17
CA ARG A 83 -5.29 20.91 11.84
C ARG A 83 -6.52 20.64 10.98
N LEU A 84 -6.77 19.38 10.67
CA LEU A 84 -7.96 18.94 9.94
C LEU A 84 -8.91 18.26 10.91
N HIS A 85 -10.20 18.54 10.79
CA HIS A 85 -11.26 17.75 11.42
C HIS A 85 -11.94 16.89 10.36
N ARG A 86 -12.25 15.63 10.69
CA ARG A 86 -13.06 14.81 9.78
C ARG A 86 -14.49 15.35 9.77
N VAL A 87 -14.98 15.75 8.59
CA VAL A 87 -16.36 16.21 8.42
C VAL A 87 -17.30 15.02 8.62
N GLY A 88 -18.18 15.09 9.62
CA GLY A 88 -19.22 14.08 9.87
C GLY A 88 -18.94 13.11 11.03
N ASP A 89 -17.81 13.23 11.72
CA ASP A 89 -17.49 12.40 12.90
C ASP A 89 -17.64 13.13 14.23
N VAL A 90 -17.91 12.36 15.29
CA VAL A 90 -18.09 12.87 16.66
C VAL A 90 -16.75 12.95 17.42
N HIS A 91 -15.73 12.18 17.02
CA HIS A 91 -14.43 12.11 17.70
C HIS A 91 -13.26 12.59 16.83
N PRO A 92 -12.36 13.43 17.36
CA PRO A 92 -11.27 14.06 16.59
C PRO A 92 -10.12 13.10 16.24
N ASP A 93 -10.04 11.93 16.87
CA ASP A 93 -8.91 10.99 16.77
C ASP A 93 -9.31 9.66 16.08
N SER A 94 -10.38 9.66 15.29
CA SER A 94 -10.85 8.45 14.59
C SER A 94 -9.97 8.15 13.37
N GLU A 95 -9.29 6.99 13.40
CA GLU A 95 -8.62 6.40 12.24
C GLU A 95 -9.63 6.11 11.13
N VAL A 96 -9.24 6.37 9.88
CA VAL A 96 -10.06 6.07 8.71
C VAL A 96 -9.42 4.93 7.94
N ASN A 97 -10.07 3.77 7.97
CA ASN A 97 -9.73 2.62 7.15
C ASN A 97 -10.56 2.63 5.86
N VAL A 98 -9.89 2.68 4.71
CA VAL A 98 -10.53 2.69 3.38
C VAL A 98 -9.93 1.60 2.50
N ARG A 99 -10.80 0.81 1.87
CA ARG A 99 -10.42 -0.24 0.89
C ARG A 99 -10.89 0.19 -0.50
N TYR A 100 -9.98 0.17 -1.47
CA TYR A 100 -10.28 0.50 -2.87
C TYR A 100 -9.90 -0.66 -3.78
N LEU A 101 -10.70 -0.87 -4.83
CA LEU A 101 -10.36 -1.73 -5.95
C LEU A 101 -9.78 -0.88 -7.09
N PRO A 102 -8.69 -1.30 -7.75
CA PRO A 102 -8.17 -0.61 -8.92
C PRO A 102 -9.22 -0.56 -10.05
N THR A 103 -9.52 0.64 -10.55
CA THR A 103 -10.34 0.80 -11.75
C THR A 103 -9.44 0.77 -12.98
N THR A 104 -9.20 -0.40 -13.51
CA THR A 104 -8.76 -0.56 -14.90
C THR A 104 -10.02 -0.83 -15.72
N VAL A 105 -10.28 0.00 -16.74
CA VAL A 105 -11.44 0.03 -17.66
C VAL A 105 -12.58 0.97 -17.23
N GLU A 106 -12.95 1.85 -18.17
CA GLU A 106 -13.98 2.87 -18.10
C GLU A 106 -15.24 2.40 -17.36
N CYS A 107 -15.66 3.18 -16.37
CA CYS A 107 -16.99 3.07 -15.80
C CYS A 107 -18.00 3.36 -16.93
N PRO A 108 -18.84 2.39 -17.38
CA PRO A 108 -19.88 2.72 -18.34
C PRO A 108 -20.77 3.77 -17.66
N GLN A 109 -20.84 4.95 -18.27
CA GLN A 109 -21.65 6.06 -17.80
C GLN A 109 -23.00 5.53 -17.34
N SER A 110 -23.36 5.75 -16.07
CA SER A 110 -24.70 5.43 -15.60
C SER A 110 -25.65 6.28 -16.44
N GLY A 111 -26.30 5.62 -17.39
CA GLY A 111 -27.26 6.24 -18.27
C GLY A 111 -28.34 6.93 -17.46
N ASN A 112 -28.75 8.09 -17.98
CA ASN A 112 -29.93 8.86 -17.58
C ASN A 112 -31.01 8.00 -16.92
N ALA A 113 -31.30 8.32 -15.66
CA ALA A 113 -32.57 8.00 -15.03
C ALA A 113 -33.22 9.30 -14.53
N ARG A 114 -33.99 9.88 -15.46
CA ARG A 114 -35.03 10.93 -15.36
C ARG A 114 -34.60 12.38 -15.12
#